data_AF-A0AAU1VAB6-F1
#
_entry.id   AF-A0AAU1VAB6-F1
#
_cell.length_a   1.000
_cell.length_b   1.000
_cell.length_c   1.000
_cell.angle_alpha   90.00
_cell.angle_beta   90.00
_cell.angle_gamma   90.00
#
_symmetry.space_group_name_H-M   'P 1'
#
loop_
_entity.id
_entity.type
_entity.pdbx_description
1 polymer ?
#
loop_
_entity_poly.entity_id
_entity_poly.type
_entity_poly.pdbx_seq_one_letter_code
_entity_poly.pdbx_strand_id
1 'polypeptide(L)'
;MVKMLEDPAAPGVDPARTMVLHELTGSEWPATRAHAAQYVLPLLREHRVRLVQVSRAGRSLEIAVMDDSRQPERIVKRGPWALEDEYESNGTVPQQGGIRLCSLHAKGEVGDALVAEEIGDRPFRQVMGFNADEVGRSLRDGAANKNPLRQGVYPLIEWRWGRERCEAFLYDRFGVK
;
A
#
# COMPACT_ATOMS: atom_id res chain seq x y z
N MET A 1 -4.55 6.76 6.56
CA MET A 1 -4.08 7.72 5.54
C MET A 1 -4.90 9.01 5.53
N VAL A 2 -6.21 9.00 5.21
CA VAL A 2 -7.04 10.24 5.14
C VAL A 2 -6.87 11.13 6.39
N LYS A 3 -7.17 10.58 7.58
CA LYS A 3 -6.97 11.31 8.85
C LYS A 3 -5.54 11.84 9.08
N MET A 4 -4.54 11.14 8.54
CA MET A 4 -3.13 11.52 8.69
C MET A 4 -2.72 12.67 7.76
N LEU A 5 -3.34 12.75 6.58
CA LEU A 5 -3.10 13.83 5.62
C LEU A 5 -3.76 15.13 6.10
N GLU A 6 -4.95 15.02 6.68
CA GLU A 6 -5.70 16.16 7.24
C GLU A 6 -5.15 16.66 8.59
N ASP A 7 -4.37 15.81 9.28
CA ASP A 7 -3.74 16.15 10.56
C ASP A 7 -2.32 15.56 10.61
N PRO A 8 -1.34 16.25 9.97
CA PRO A 8 0.04 15.76 9.85
C PRO A 8 0.73 15.58 11.20
N ALA A 9 0.26 16.27 12.24
CA ALA A 9 0.80 16.20 13.59
C ALA A 9 0.41 14.90 14.32
N ALA A 10 -0.70 14.26 13.97
CA ALA A 10 -1.23 13.11 14.72
C ALA A 10 -0.45 11.78 14.57
N PRO A 11 0.42 11.60 13.56
CA PRO A 11 1.39 10.48 13.51
C PRO A 11 2.84 10.88 13.16
N GLY A 12 3.10 12.18 12.94
CA GLY A 12 4.41 12.70 12.51
C GLY A 12 4.78 12.30 11.08
N VAL A 13 3.82 12.34 10.15
CA VAL A 13 4.06 12.08 8.73
C VAL A 13 4.28 13.42 8.03
N ASP A 14 5.51 13.66 7.60
CA ASP A 14 5.89 14.80 6.78
C ASP A 14 5.56 14.48 5.30
N PRO A 15 4.57 15.14 4.68
CA PRO A 15 4.21 14.91 3.27
C PRO A 15 5.38 15.06 2.30
N ALA A 16 6.34 15.95 2.60
CA ALA A 16 7.52 16.15 1.75
C ALA A 16 8.45 14.93 1.75
N ARG A 17 8.48 14.18 2.86
CA ARG A 17 9.35 13.02 3.09
C ARG A 17 8.60 11.68 3.09
N THR A 18 7.34 11.69 2.66
CA THR A 18 6.48 10.50 2.63
C THR A 18 6.21 10.07 1.21
N MET A 19 6.36 8.77 0.98
CA MET A 19 5.97 8.08 -0.23
C MET A 19 4.82 7.12 0.08
N VAL A 20 3.74 7.20 -0.71
CA VAL A 20 2.72 6.17 -0.78
C VAL A 20 3.16 5.19 -1.85
N LEU A 21 3.30 3.93 -1.45
CA LEU A 21 3.63 2.83 -2.34
C LEU A 21 2.34 2.10 -2.75
N HIS A 22 2.10 1.99 -4.05
CA HIS A 22 1.04 1.16 -4.62
C HIS A 22 1.64 0.04 -5.46
N GLU A 23 1.60 -1.18 -4.93
CA GLU A 23 2.03 -2.41 -5.61
C GLU A 23 0.90 -2.94 -6.48
N LEU A 24 1.02 -2.80 -7.81
CA LEU A 24 0.04 -3.31 -8.75
C LEU A 24 0.14 -4.83 -8.85
N THR A 25 -0.99 -5.51 -8.62
CA THR A 25 -1.17 -6.91 -9.02
C THR A 25 -1.77 -7.04 -10.42
N GLY A 26 -2.34 -5.97 -10.97
CA GLY A 26 -2.96 -5.94 -12.30
C GLY A 26 -4.37 -6.57 -12.35
N SER A 27 -4.93 -6.89 -11.18
CA SER A 27 -6.23 -7.53 -11.00
C SER A 27 -7.03 -6.88 -9.87
N GLU A 28 -6.75 -5.61 -9.55
CA GLU A 28 -7.51 -4.86 -8.55
C GLU A 28 -8.96 -4.70 -9.01
N TRP A 29 -9.88 -4.68 -8.06
CA TRP A 29 -11.29 -4.44 -8.36
C TRP A 29 -11.47 -3.06 -9.01
N PRO A 30 -12.30 -2.94 -10.06
CA PRO A 30 -12.62 -1.64 -10.65
C PRO A 30 -13.09 -0.61 -9.62
N ALA A 31 -13.89 -1.04 -8.64
CA ALA A 31 -14.37 -0.20 -7.54
C ALA A 31 -13.21 0.33 -6.66
N THR A 32 -12.19 -0.47 -6.36
CA THR A 32 -11.02 -0.02 -5.59
C THR A 32 -10.31 1.12 -6.30
N ARG A 33 -10.08 1.01 -7.62
CA ARG A 33 -9.46 2.07 -8.41
C ARG A 33 -10.34 3.32 -8.49
N ALA A 34 -11.64 3.14 -8.68
CA ALA A 34 -12.60 4.25 -8.72
C ALA A 34 -12.64 5.03 -7.39
N HIS A 35 -12.72 4.32 -6.25
CA HIS A 35 -12.70 4.94 -4.93
C HIS A 35 -11.36 5.64 -4.64
N ALA A 36 -10.23 5.03 -5.00
CA ALA A 36 -8.93 5.68 -4.86
C ALA A 36 -8.84 6.96 -5.70
N ALA A 37 -9.27 6.92 -6.97
CA ALA A 37 -9.29 8.07 -7.84
C ALA A 37 -10.19 9.20 -7.33
N GLN A 38 -11.34 8.85 -6.76
CA GLN A 38 -12.33 9.82 -6.27
C GLN A 38 -11.94 10.44 -4.92
N TYR A 39 -11.45 9.65 -3.97
CA TYR A 39 -11.31 10.08 -2.57
C TYR A 39 -9.87 10.21 -2.09
N VAL A 40 -8.93 9.44 -2.67
CA VAL A 40 -7.54 9.38 -2.20
C VAL A 40 -6.63 10.27 -3.04
N LEU A 41 -6.66 10.15 -4.37
CA LEU A 41 -5.77 10.90 -5.24
C LEU A 41 -5.90 12.42 -5.08
N PRO A 42 -7.10 13.01 -4.93
CA PRO A 42 -7.22 14.44 -4.66
C PRO A 42 -6.46 14.88 -3.41
N LEU A 43 -6.53 14.10 -2.32
CA LEU A 43 -5.81 14.39 -1.08
C LEU A 43 -4.30 14.28 -1.26
N LEU A 44 -3.81 13.26 -1.97
CA LEU A 44 -2.37 13.14 -2.25
C LEU A 44 -1.85 14.32 -3.06
N ARG A 45 -2.63 14.81 -4.04
CA ARG A 45 -2.29 16.02 -4.83
C ARG A 45 -2.29 17.28 -3.97
N GLU A 46 -3.34 17.48 -3.18
CA GLU A 46 -3.49 18.63 -2.29
C GLU A 46 -2.29 18.75 -1.33
N HIS A 47 -1.89 17.62 -0.73
CA HIS A 47 -0.76 17.57 0.20
C HIS A 47 0.60 17.30 -0.47
N ARG A 48 0.63 17.21 -1.81
CA ARG A 48 1.83 16.91 -2.63
C ARG A 48 2.60 15.66 -2.19
N VAL A 49 1.89 14.66 -1.67
CA VAL A 49 2.49 13.38 -1.26
C VAL A 49 2.87 12.59 -2.51
N ARG A 50 4.10 12.05 -2.54
CA ARG A 50 4.58 11.24 -3.66
C ARG A 50 3.83 9.90 -3.67
N LEU A 51 3.17 9.58 -4.77
CA LEU A 51 2.64 8.26 -5.05
C LEU A 51 3.55 7.58 -6.06
N VAL A 52 4.09 6.41 -5.68
CA VAL A 52 4.82 5.54 -6.60
C VAL A 52 3.98 4.29 -6.83
N GLN A 53 3.65 4.07 -8.09
CA GLN A 53 2.89 2.92 -8.56
C GLN A 53 3.88 1.97 -9.23
N VAL A 54 4.09 0.79 -8.66
CA VAL A 54 5.11 -0.17 -9.09
C VAL A 54 4.49 -1.53 -9.35
N SER A 55 5.00 -2.23 -10.35
CA SER A 55 4.54 -3.56 -10.73
C SER A 55 5.72 -4.48 -10.98
N ARG A 56 5.45 -5.76 -11.25
CA ARG A 56 6.47 -6.64 -11.85
C ARG A 56 6.68 -6.29 -13.32
N ALA A 57 7.94 -6.26 -13.72
CA ALA A 57 8.34 -6.13 -15.12
C ALA A 57 8.25 -7.46 -15.88
N GLY A 58 8.32 -8.58 -15.14
CA GLY A 58 8.29 -9.93 -15.72
C GLY A 58 8.14 -11.02 -14.66
N ARG A 59 8.40 -12.26 -15.08
CA ARG A 59 8.37 -13.45 -14.23
C ARG A 59 9.56 -13.52 -13.25
N SER A 60 10.74 -13.05 -13.66
CA SER A 60 11.87 -12.80 -12.74
C SER A 60 11.52 -11.68 -11.76
N LEU A 61 12.24 -11.59 -10.63
CA LEU A 61 12.08 -10.48 -9.70
C LEU A 61 12.74 -9.21 -10.28
N GLU A 62 12.05 -8.59 -11.22
CA GLU A 62 12.34 -7.28 -11.79
C GLU A 62 11.10 -6.40 -11.62
N ILE A 63 11.30 -5.15 -11.21
CA ILE A 63 10.20 -4.20 -11.01
C ILE A 63 10.12 -3.18 -12.15
N ALA A 64 8.92 -2.70 -12.41
CA ALA A 64 8.64 -1.62 -13.34
C ALA A 64 7.87 -0.51 -12.62
N VAL A 65 8.47 0.69 -12.55
CA VAL A 65 7.80 1.89 -12.05
C VAL A 65 6.82 2.36 -13.13
N MET A 66 5.53 2.30 -12.81
CA MET A 66 4.44 2.62 -13.74
C MET A 66 4.07 4.10 -13.74
N ASP A 67 4.19 4.72 -12.58
CA ASP A 67 3.95 6.15 -12.36
C ASP A 67 4.64 6.56 -11.06
N ASP A 68 5.25 7.75 -11.06
CA ASP A 68 5.86 8.35 -9.89
C ASP A 68 5.56 9.86 -9.91
N SER A 69 4.65 10.28 -9.04
CA SER A 69 4.12 11.63 -9.10
C SER A 69 3.71 12.16 -7.74
N ARG A 70 3.93 13.47 -7.54
CA ARG A 70 3.31 14.27 -6.47
C ARG A 70 1.99 14.90 -6.90
N GLN A 71 1.58 14.66 -8.15
CA GLN A 71 0.31 15.08 -8.72
C GLN A 71 -0.40 13.90 -9.40
N PRO A 72 -0.66 12.78 -8.69
CA PRO A 72 -1.20 11.58 -9.34
C PRO A 72 -2.64 11.79 -9.82
N GLU A 73 -2.92 11.45 -11.07
CA GLU A 73 -4.24 11.64 -11.70
C GLU A 73 -5.06 10.35 -11.81
N ARG A 74 -4.39 9.20 -11.83
CA ARG A 74 -5.04 7.89 -12.00
C ARG A 74 -4.31 6.79 -11.25
N ILE A 75 -5.06 5.74 -10.90
CA ILE A 75 -4.47 4.46 -10.51
C ILE A 75 -4.20 3.66 -11.79
N VAL A 76 -2.94 3.31 -12.04
CA VAL A 76 -2.55 2.49 -13.18
C VAL A 76 -3.17 1.11 -13.03
N LYS A 77 -3.79 0.62 -14.10
CA LYS A 77 -4.62 -0.60 -14.06
C LYS A 77 -3.79 -1.88 -14.08
N ARG A 78 -2.69 -1.90 -14.83
CA ARG A 78 -1.91 -3.10 -15.11
C ARG A 78 -0.47 -2.72 -15.45
N GLY A 79 0.49 -3.47 -14.92
CA GLY A 79 1.89 -3.41 -15.30
C GLY A 79 2.25 -4.40 -16.43
N PRO A 80 3.53 -4.53 -16.77
CA PRO A 80 3.99 -5.49 -17.78
C PRO A 80 3.70 -6.95 -17.43
N TRP A 81 3.74 -7.31 -16.14
CA TRP A 81 3.44 -8.66 -15.65
C TRP A 81 2.46 -8.60 -14.48
N ALA A 82 1.21 -8.99 -14.73
CA ALA A 82 0.18 -9.09 -13.71
C ALA A 82 0.19 -10.45 -13.03
N LEU A 83 -0.46 -10.52 -11.87
CA LEU A 83 -0.63 -11.76 -11.12
C LEU A 83 -1.40 -12.82 -11.93
N GLU A 84 -2.34 -12.38 -12.77
CA GLU A 84 -3.07 -13.24 -13.69
C GLU A 84 -2.17 -13.86 -14.79
N ASP A 85 -1.16 -13.11 -15.28
CA ASP A 85 -0.20 -13.64 -16.26
C ASP A 85 0.63 -14.80 -15.65
N GLU A 86 0.99 -14.69 -14.37
CA GLU A 86 1.68 -15.75 -13.62
C GLU A 86 0.80 -17.02 -13.52
N TYR A 87 -0.50 -16.84 -13.30
CA TYR A 87 -1.44 -17.96 -13.17
C TYR A 87 -1.70 -18.64 -14.51
N GLU A 88 -1.99 -17.86 -15.55
CA GLU A 88 -2.22 -18.38 -16.89
C GLU A 88 -0.99 -19.10 -17.43
N SER A 89 0.20 -18.51 -17.29
CA SER A 89 1.44 -19.11 -17.78
C SER A 89 1.82 -20.43 -17.08
N ASN A 90 1.43 -20.60 -15.82
CA ASN A 90 1.67 -21.83 -15.06
C ASN A 90 0.48 -22.80 -15.11
N GLY A 91 -0.65 -22.43 -15.73
CA GLY A 91 -1.89 -23.23 -15.72
C GLY A 91 -2.46 -23.44 -14.32
N THR A 92 -2.31 -22.45 -13.44
CA THR A 92 -2.75 -22.52 -12.04
C THR A 92 -3.74 -21.40 -11.72
N VAL A 93 -4.53 -21.54 -10.66
CA VAL A 93 -5.27 -20.43 -10.05
C VAL A 93 -5.18 -20.56 -8.52
N PRO A 94 -5.22 -19.46 -7.75
CA PRO A 94 -5.21 -19.54 -6.29
C PRO A 94 -6.45 -20.25 -5.78
N GLN A 95 -6.27 -21.43 -5.21
CA GLN A 95 -7.35 -22.17 -4.56
C GLN A 95 -7.44 -21.83 -3.07
N GLN A 96 -6.32 -21.54 -2.40
CA GLN A 96 -6.26 -21.24 -0.97
C GLN A 96 -5.16 -20.23 -0.62
N GLY A 97 -5.37 -19.49 0.46
CA GLY A 97 -4.44 -18.44 0.92
C GLY A 97 -3.16 -18.94 1.58
N GLY A 98 -3.13 -20.15 2.16
CA GLY A 98 -1.97 -20.83 2.77
C GLY A 98 -0.80 -19.94 3.22
N ILE A 99 0.40 -20.24 2.71
CA ILE A 99 1.64 -19.46 2.93
C ILE A 99 1.70 -18.13 2.16
N ARG A 100 0.61 -17.78 1.44
CA ARG A 100 0.44 -16.52 0.69
C ARG A 100 1.54 -16.23 -0.35
N LEU A 101 2.07 -17.24 -1.03
CA LEU A 101 3.10 -17.09 -2.07
C LEU A 101 2.71 -16.04 -3.12
N CYS A 102 1.47 -16.04 -3.59
CA CYS A 102 0.99 -15.05 -4.55
C CYS A 102 1.09 -13.60 -4.03
N SER A 103 0.78 -13.39 -2.75
CA SER A 103 0.92 -12.08 -2.13
C SER A 103 2.38 -11.73 -1.89
N LEU A 104 3.23 -12.70 -1.56
CA LEU A 104 4.67 -12.43 -1.41
C LEU A 104 5.27 -12.03 -2.76
N HIS A 105 5.02 -12.81 -3.81
CA HIS A 105 5.57 -12.56 -5.14
C HIS A 105 5.04 -11.31 -5.83
N ALA A 106 3.74 -11.05 -5.75
CA ALA A 106 3.12 -9.93 -6.47
C ALA A 106 3.15 -8.60 -5.69
N LYS A 107 3.39 -8.64 -4.38
CA LYS A 107 3.32 -7.47 -3.50
C LYS A 107 4.59 -7.32 -2.69
N GLY A 108 4.88 -8.29 -1.82
CA GLY A 108 6.01 -8.26 -0.90
C GLY A 108 7.35 -8.02 -1.60
N GLU A 109 7.71 -8.87 -2.57
CA GLU A 109 8.98 -8.75 -3.29
C GLU A 109 9.08 -7.46 -4.11
N VAL A 110 7.96 -7.01 -4.69
CA VAL A 110 7.89 -5.78 -5.50
C VAL A 110 8.11 -4.55 -4.60
N GLY A 111 7.43 -4.50 -3.46
CA GLY A 111 7.58 -3.41 -2.50
C GLY A 111 8.96 -3.40 -1.85
N ASP A 112 9.50 -4.57 -1.49
CA ASP A 112 10.84 -4.71 -0.94
C ASP A 112 11.91 -4.23 -1.94
N ALA A 113 11.77 -4.58 -3.23
CA ALA A 113 12.68 -4.13 -4.29
C ALA A 113 12.65 -2.61 -4.45
N LEU A 114 11.47 -1.99 -4.52
CA LEU A 114 11.37 -0.53 -4.62
C LEU A 114 11.93 0.15 -3.37
N VAL A 115 11.64 -0.37 -2.18
CA VAL A 115 12.20 0.17 -0.92
C VAL A 115 13.73 0.11 -0.94
N ALA A 116 14.32 -0.98 -1.43
CA ALA A 116 15.76 -1.09 -1.58
C ALA A 116 16.33 -0.04 -2.54
N GLU A 117 15.69 0.20 -3.69
CA GLU A 117 16.10 1.23 -4.67
C GLU A 117 15.96 2.66 -4.14
N GLU A 118 14.82 2.98 -3.53
CA GLU A 118 14.44 4.34 -3.15
C GLU A 118 15.00 4.77 -1.79
N ILE A 119 15.06 3.85 -0.83
CA ILE A 119 15.46 4.13 0.55
C ILE A 119 16.91 3.69 0.77
N GLY A 120 17.30 2.52 0.27
CA GLY A 120 18.63 1.93 0.49
C GLY A 120 18.90 1.71 1.99
N ASP A 121 20.12 2.00 2.43
CA ASP A 121 20.58 1.75 3.80
C ASP A 121 20.17 2.82 4.83
N ARG A 122 19.04 3.50 4.60
CA ARG A 122 18.53 4.54 5.51
C ARG A 122 17.41 4.00 6.40
N PRO A 123 17.41 4.33 7.70
CA PRO A 123 16.26 4.07 8.56
C PRO A 123 14.99 4.72 8.02
N PHE A 124 13.88 3.99 8.06
CA PHE A 124 12.59 4.49 7.60
C PHE A 124 11.43 3.95 8.44
N ARG A 125 10.33 4.71 8.45
CA ARG A 125 9.07 4.33 9.08
C ARG A 125 8.12 3.83 8.00
N GLN A 126 7.62 2.60 8.12
CA GLN A 126 6.56 2.09 7.26
C GLN A 126 5.23 2.18 8.01
N VAL A 127 4.34 3.03 7.51
CA VAL A 127 3.01 3.20 8.11
C VAL A 127 2.04 2.19 7.50
N MET A 128 1.41 1.39 8.34
CA MET A 128 0.42 0.38 7.94
C MET A 128 -0.95 0.67 8.57
N GLY A 129 -2.00 0.42 7.79
CA GLY A 129 -3.39 0.71 8.16
C GLY A 129 -4.10 -0.39 8.96
N PHE A 130 -3.40 -1.18 9.77
CA PHE A 130 -4.07 -2.14 10.66
C PHE A 130 -4.85 -1.39 11.72
N ASN A 131 -6.13 -1.71 11.88
CA ASN A 131 -7.00 -1.09 12.87
C ASN A 131 -6.85 -1.75 14.27
N ALA A 132 -7.50 -1.17 15.28
CA ALA A 132 -7.40 -1.64 16.67
C ALA A 132 -7.94 -3.07 16.89
N ASP A 133 -8.76 -3.60 16.00
CA ASP A 133 -9.26 -4.98 16.03
C ASP A 133 -8.26 -5.96 15.38
N GLU A 134 -7.16 -5.44 14.80
CA GLU A 134 -6.18 -6.18 14.00
C GLU A 134 -4.79 -6.24 14.65
N VAL A 135 -4.68 -6.10 15.98
CA VAL A 135 -3.38 -6.13 16.71
C VAL A 135 -2.57 -7.40 16.39
N GLY A 136 -3.21 -8.55 16.22
CA GLY A 136 -2.52 -9.77 15.82
C GLY A 136 -1.80 -9.66 14.47
N ARG A 137 -2.25 -8.78 13.56
CA ARG A 137 -1.57 -8.52 12.28
C ARG A 137 -0.34 -7.65 12.45
N SER A 138 -0.34 -6.66 13.35
CA SER A 138 0.84 -5.84 13.61
C SER A 138 1.96 -6.64 14.27
N LEU A 139 1.61 -7.54 15.20
CA LEU A 139 2.59 -8.46 15.81
C LEU A 139 3.23 -9.39 14.77
N ARG A 140 2.43 -9.95 13.85
CA ARG A 140 2.94 -10.78 12.76
C ARG A 140 3.78 -9.99 11.76
N ASP A 141 3.42 -8.74 11.47
CA ASP A 141 4.22 -7.85 10.63
C ASP A 141 5.58 -7.56 11.27
N GLY A 142 5.61 -7.25 12.57
CA GLY A 142 6.85 -7.08 13.32
C GLY A 142 7.72 -8.34 13.31
N ALA A 143 7.13 -9.52 13.55
CA ALA A 143 7.84 -10.79 13.53
C ALA A 143 8.35 -11.19 12.13
N ALA A 144 7.67 -10.77 11.06
CA ALA A 144 8.06 -11.02 9.68
C ALA A 144 9.05 -9.99 9.14
N ASN A 145 9.36 -8.92 9.89
CA ASN A 145 10.26 -7.88 9.44
C ASN A 145 11.70 -8.42 9.29
N LYS A 146 12.20 -8.39 8.06
CA LYS A 146 13.58 -8.81 7.73
C LYS A 146 14.55 -7.63 7.65
N ASN A 147 14.05 -6.39 7.60
CA ASN A 147 14.86 -5.20 7.45
C ASN A 147 15.05 -4.51 8.82
N PRO A 148 16.27 -4.53 9.40
CA PRO A 148 16.52 -3.92 10.71
C PRO A 148 16.38 -2.39 10.71
N LEU A 149 16.43 -1.75 9.53
CA LEU A 149 16.27 -0.30 9.35
C LEU A 149 14.80 0.12 9.23
N ARG A 150 13.88 -0.84 9.09
CA ARG A 150 12.44 -0.61 9.02
C ARG A 150 11.83 -0.55 10.41
N GLN A 151 11.14 0.56 10.70
CA GLN A 151 10.24 0.69 11.84
C GLN A 151 8.77 0.63 11.37
N GLY A 152 8.03 -0.40 11.79
CA GLY A 152 6.57 -0.47 11.57
C GLY A 152 5.83 0.52 12.47
N VAL A 153 4.86 1.25 11.90
CA VAL A 153 4.01 2.21 12.62
C VAL A 153 2.55 1.91 12.32
N TYR A 154 1.69 1.88 13.35
CA TYR A 154 0.29 1.45 13.23
C TYR A 154 -0.68 2.47 13.87
N PRO A 155 -0.90 3.63 13.22
CA PRO A 155 -1.60 4.75 13.85
C PRO A 155 -3.02 4.42 14.31
N LEU A 156 -3.76 3.61 13.55
CA LEU A 156 -5.14 3.27 13.92
C LEU A 156 -5.20 2.40 15.19
N ILE A 157 -4.18 1.58 15.47
CA ILE A 157 -4.05 0.85 16.74
C ILE A 157 -3.72 1.84 17.87
N GLU A 158 -2.76 2.74 17.65
CA GLU A 158 -2.36 3.75 18.64
C GLU A 158 -3.53 4.68 19.03
N TRP A 159 -4.35 5.05 18.06
CA TRP A 159 -5.55 5.86 18.26
C TRP A 159 -6.75 5.08 18.79
N ARG A 160 -6.63 3.75 18.93
CA ARG A 160 -7.70 2.82 19.33
C ARG A 160 -8.92 2.86 18.39
N TRP A 161 -8.68 3.06 17.10
CA TRP A 161 -9.74 3.04 16.08
C TRP A 161 -9.96 1.62 15.60
N GLY A 162 -11.04 0.99 16.06
CA GLY A 162 -11.57 -0.24 15.46
C GLY A 162 -12.20 0.00 14.10
N ARG A 163 -12.70 -1.07 13.47
CA ARG A 163 -13.36 -1.03 12.16
C ARG A 163 -14.50 -0.01 12.11
N GLU A 164 -15.43 -0.09 13.06
CA GLU A 164 -16.62 0.77 13.13
C GLU A 164 -16.22 2.26 13.14
N ARG A 165 -15.20 2.61 13.95
CA ARG A 165 -14.72 3.99 14.03
C ARG A 165 -14.09 4.45 12.71
N CYS A 166 -13.36 3.58 12.03
CA CYS A 166 -12.77 3.89 10.72
C CYS A 166 -13.86 4.10 9.66
N GLU A 167 -14.86 3.23 9.62
CA GLU A 167 -15.99 3.32 8.69
C GLU A 167 -16.83 4.58 8.95
N ALA A 168 -17.16 4.87 10.21
CA ALA A 168 -17.85 6.11 10.59
C ALA A 168 -17.08 7.36 10.15
N PHE A 169 -15.76 7.39 10.36
CA PHE A 169 -14.94 8.52 9.90
C PHE A 169 -14.98 8.71 8.39
N LEU A 170 -14.88 7.63 7.61
CA LEU A 170 -14.96 7.71 6.14
C LEU A 170 -16.36 8.10 5.66
N TYR A 171 -17.40 7.60 6.33
CA TYR A 171 -18.79 7.97 6.04
C TYR A 171 -19.05 9.45 6.32
N ASP A 172 -18.63 9.96 7.48
CA ASP A 172 -18.77 11.37 7.84
C ASP A 172 -18.01 12.28 6.85
N ARG A 173 -16.86 11.81 6.37
CA ARG A 173 -15.97 12.60 5.50
C ARG A 173 -16.37 12.60 4.02
N PHE A 174 -16.87 11.48 3.51
CA PHE A 174 -17.10 11.26 2.08
C PHE A 174 -18.54 10.89 1.73
N GLY A 175 -19.38 10.56 2.71
CA GLY A 175 -20.76 10.09 2.51
C GLY A 175 -20.87 8.68 1.94
N VAL A 176 -19.80 7.87 2.03
CA VAL A 176 -19.71 6.53 1.43
C VAL A 176 -19.81 5.45 2.50
N LYS A 177 -20.67 4.44 2.28
CA LYS A 177 -20.72 3.19 3.05
C LYS A 177 -19.97 2.08 2.32
#